data_AF-A0A1X0K1M6-F1
#
_entry.id   AF-A0A1X0K1M6-F1
#
_cell.length_a   1.000
_cell.length_b   1.000
_cell.length_c   1.000
_cell.angle_alpha   90.00
_cell.angle_beta   90.00
_cell.angle_gamma   90.00
#
_symmetry.space_group_name_H-M   'P 1'
#
loop_
_entity.id
_entity.type
_entity.pdbx_description
1 polymer ?
#
loop_
_entity_poly.entity_id
_entity_poly.type
_entity_poly.pdbx_seq_one_letter_code
_entity_poly.pdbx_strand_id
1 'polypeptide(L)'
;MAAARPQSCGLICNGADGTAENLNGQDGGLLFGNGGAGWTSTVAGVGGGNGGNAGLLFGNGGAGGNGIDATNAVAATAGGNGGNGGLLIGNGGAGGSGGRGYQGDDAVNPVASGSTADSGAQGDSDAATIAGDPPIYRLPAGGDGDDGDVLGQAGGDGGNGGPNPSSGVSANVLLEGGAGGKGGDGAPGGAGGGGGDGGARPGAFFNNTGGNDGPYPAGIGTTGGAGGAGGTGGTGAAGGDGGDGGDAQASTVWDRPLTATGGAGGAGGDGGTGAVGGAGTAGAPGGSGGRGGLLVGSGGAGGNGGSGGTGGTGANGGTGGNGGTGGAAISSRVAIDGAGGGAGNGGAGGAGGQGGSGGAGGTGGSGGLFGRSGTTGTTTGGAGGAGGEGGQAGTPGTGSTTGSTGSTGATGSTGSTGSTGAQG
;
A
#
# COMPACT_ATOMS: atom_id res chain seq x y z
N MET A 1 17.05 34.49 -34.74
CA MET A 1 18.13 35.09 -33.92
C MET A 1 17.55 36.32 -33.25
N ALA A 2 17.23 36.25 -31.97
CA ALA A 2 16.74 37.41 -31.23
C ALA A 2 17.88 38.44 -31.13
N ALA A 3 17.61 39.70 -31.47
CA ALA A 3 18.59 40.76 -31.35
C ALA A 3 19.01 40.92 -29.88
N ALA A 4 20.31 40.85 -29.60
CA ALA A 4 20.84 41.07 -28.26
C ALA A 4 20.43 42.48 -27.79
N ARG A 5 19.53 42.56 -26.81
CA ARG A 5 19.18 43.85 -26.19
C ARG A 5 20.42 44.35 -25.43
N PRO A 6 20.79 45.64 -25.55
CA PRO A 6 21.90 46.19 -24.79
C PRO A 6 21.63 46.02 -23.28
N GLN A 7 22.67 45.77 -22.48
CA GLN A 7 22.53 45.50 -21.06
C GLN A 7 21.83 46.65 -20.32
N SER A 8 22.17 47.90 -20.67
CA SER A 8 21.50 49.12 -20.21
C SER A 8 20.70 49.78 -21.33
N CYS A 9 19.61 50.46 -20.99
CA CYS A 9 18.75 51.15 -21.97
C CYS A 9 19.29 52.51 -22.51
N GLY A 10 20.45 52.99 -22.04
CA GLY A 10 21.01 54.31 -22.39
C GLY A 10 21.68 55.00 -21.20
N LEU A 11 21.82 56.33 -21.23
CA LEU A 11 22.37 57.12 -20.11
C LEU A 11 21.33 57.32 -18.98
N ILE A 12 20.08 57.58 -19.37
CA ILE A 12 18.97 57.92 -18.48
C ILE A 12 17.70 57.27 -19.03
N CYS A 13 17.23 56.20 -18.39
CA CYS A 13 16.04 55.45 -18.79
C CYS A 13 15.78 54.31 -17.80
N ASN A 14 14.56 53.79 -17.80
CA ASN A 14 14.28 52.54 -17.10
C ASN A 14 14.54 51.36 -18.04
N GLY A 15 15.10 50.28 -17.49
CA GLY A 15 15.25 49.02 -18.17
C GLY A 15 13.89 48.43 -18.51
N ALA A 16 13.79 47.84 -19.69
CA ALA A 16 12.60 47.09 -20.08
C ALA A 16 12.51 45.75 -19.35
N ASP A 17 11.28 45.32 -19.07
CA ASP A 17 11.02 44.01 -18.50
C ASP A 17 11.47 42.88 -19.45
N GLY A 18 11.78 41.74 -18.84
CA GLY A 18 12.07 40.50 -19.52
C GLY A 18 10.85 39.93 -20.24
N THR A 19 11.11 39.20 -21.32
CA THR A 19 10.10 38.47 -22.10
C THR A 19 10.51 37.01 -22.26
N ALA A 20 9.68 36.20 -22.90
CA ALA A 20 10.00 34.81 -23.19
C ALA A 20 11.27 34.64 -24.06
N GLU A 21 11.59 35.65 -24.89
CA GLU A 21 12.78 35.66 -25.75
C GLU A 21 14.02 36.25 -25.06
N ASN A 22 13.81 37.10 -24.04
CA ASN A 22 14.89 37.65 -23.23
C ASN A 22 14.45 37.67 -21.77
N LEU A 23 14.73 36.57 -21.07
CA LEU A 23 14.20 36.25 -19.75
C LEU A 23 14.50 37.34 -18.72
N ASN A 24 15.70 37.91 -18.77
CA ASN A 24 16.13 38.88 -17.76
C ASN A 24 15.57 40.27 -18.07
N GLY A 25 15.21 40.99 -17.01
CA GLY A 25 14.98 42.43 -17.09
C GLY A 25 16.25 43.15 -17.51
N GLN A 26 16.09 44.16 -18.36
CA GLN A 26 17.19 45.03 -18.78
C GLN A 26 17.63 45.91 -17.61
N ASP A 27 18.91 46.26 -17.53
CA ASP A 27 19.36 47.26 -16.58
C ASP A 27 18.82 48.65 -16.96
N GLY A 28 18.64 49.50 -15.94
CA GLY A 28 18.37 50.92 -16.12
C GLY A 28 19.49 51.65 -16.88
N GLY A 29 19.29 52.95 -17.09
CA GLY A 29 20.29 53.80 -17.74
C GLY A 29 21.56 53.87 -16.91
N LEU A 30 22.73 53.99 -17.56
CA LEU A 30 24.03 53.92 -16.90
C LEU A 30 24.16 54.86 -15.69
N LEU A 31 23.54 56.05 -15.75
CA LEU A 31 23.56 57.02 -14.66
C LEU A 31 22.31 56.93 -13.79
N PHE A 32 21.13 56.89 -14.42
CA PHE A 32 19.85 56.91 -13.74
C PHE A 32 18.83 55.98 -14.39
N GLY A 33 18.01 55.39 -13.52
CA GLY A 33 16.79 54.70 -13.88
C GLY A 33 16.66 53.35 -13.21
N ASN A 34 15.45 52.81 -13.23
CA ASN A 34 15.15 51.53 -12.59
C ASN A 34 15.52 50.37 -13.52
N GLY A 35 15.87 49.23 -12.96
CA GLY A 35 15.97 47.99 -13.73
C GLY A 35 14.60 47.42 -14.06
N GLY A 36 14.49 46.73 -15.19
CA GLY A 36 13.27 46.02 -15.59
C GLY A 36 13.05 44.75 -14.75
N ALA A 37 11.80 44.32 -14.61
CA ALA A 37 11.49 43.05 -13.96
C ALA A 37 11.95 41.86 -14.82
N GLY A 38 12.35 40.78 -14.17
CA GLY A 38 12.60 39.50 -14.80
C GLY A 38 11.30 38.85 -15.25
N TRP A 39 11.37 38.10 -16.35
CA TRP A 39 10.22 37.38 -16.89
C TRP A 39 9.79 36.26 -15.96
N THR A 40 8.49 36.22 -15.62
CA THR A 40 7.91 35.07 -14.93
C THR A 40 7.75 33.93 -15.93
N SER A 41 8.36 32.79 -15.61
CA SER A 41 8.41 31.69 -16.55
C SER A 41 7.03 31.10 -16.83
N THR A 42 6.76 30.85 -18.11
CA THR A 42 5.61 30.08 -18.56
C THR A 42 6.05 28.89 -19.43
N VAL A 43 7.35 28.58 -19.46
CA VAL A 43 7.93 27.55 -20.33
C VAL A 43 8.56 26.45 -19.47
N ALA A 44 8.20 25.20 -19.79
CA ALA A 44 8.70 24.00 -19.14
C ALA A 44 10.24 23.99 -19.04
N GLY A 45 10.76 23.73 -17.85
CA GLY A 45 12.20 23.62 -17.59
C GLY A 45 12.98 24.94 -17.60
N VAL A 46 12.33 26.08 -17.84
CA VAL A 46 12.97 27.41 -17.81
C VAL A 46 12.64 28.09 -16.48
N GLY A 47 13.68 28.56 -15.78
CA GLY A 47 13.54 29.35 -14.55
C GLY A 47 13.01 30.76 -14.80
N GLY A 48 12.56 31.41 -13.74
CA GLY A 48 12.23 32.83 -13.79
C GLY A 48 13.45 33.67 -14.14
N GLY A 49 13.25 34.70 -14.95
CA GLY A 49 14.33 35.61 -15.33
C GLY A 49 14.78 36.49 -14.15
N ASN A 50 16.03 36.92 -14.16
CA ASN A 50 16.53 37.86 -13.16
C ASN A 50 15.99 39.27 -13.44
N GLY A 51 15.75 40.05 -12.38
CA GLY A 51 15.51 41.47 -12.49
C GLY A 51 16.77 42.22 -12.90
N GLY A 52 16.60 43.26 -13.71
CA GLY A 52 17.68 44.16 -14.11
C GLY A 52 18.12 45.05 -12.95
N ASN A 53 19.38 45.47 -12.97
CA ASN A 53 19.91 46.44 -12.02
C ASN A 53 19.43 47.85 -12.36
N ALA A 54 19.35 48.72 -11.37
CA ALA A 54 19.19 50.14 -11.58
C ALA A 54 20.45 50.78 -12.17
N GLY A 55 20.31 52.04 -12.60
CA GLY A 55 21.43 52.89 -12.99
C GLY A 55 22.42 53.14 -11.86
N LEU A 56 23.66 53.48 -12.23
CA LEU A 56 24.79 53.54 -11.29
C LEU A 56 24.50 54.46 -10.11
N LEU A 57 23.87 55.61 -10.29
CA LEU A 57 23.73 56.60 -9.21
C LEU A 57 22.40 56.44 -8.47
N PHE A 58 21.30 56.42 -9.22
CA PHE A 58 19.95 56.37 -8.68
C PHE A 58 19.04 55.41 -9.44
N GLY A 59 18.19 54.70 -8.69
CA GLY A 59 17.11 53.88 -9.22
C GLY A 59 16.91 52.61 -8.41
N ASN A 60 15.78 51.94 -8.62
CA ASN A 60 15.46 50.67 -7.97
C ASN A 60 15.76 49.50 -8.89
N GLY A 61 16.27 48.41 -8.33
CA GLY A 61 16.44 47.17 -9.07
C GLY A 61 15.09 46.54 -9.40
N GLY A 62 15.02 45.83 -10.53
CA GLY A 62 13.84 45.11 -10.95
C GLY A 62 13.62 43.83 -10.13
N ALA A 63 12.37 43.41 -9.98
CA ALA A 63 12.07 42.13 -9.33
C ALA A 63 12.50 40.96 -10.22
N GLY A 64 12.90 39.83 -9.62
CA GLY A 64 13.07 38.57 -10.33
C GLY A 64 11.72 37.94 -10.68
N GLY A 65 11.66 37.23 -11.81
CA GLY A 65 10.48 36.50 -12.24
C GLY A 65 10.33 35.17 -11.49
N ASN A 66 9.10 34.67 -11.38
CA ASN A 66 8.85 33.39 -10.72
C ASN A 66 9.21 32.20 -11.62
N GLY A 67 9.57 31.08 -11.01
CA GLY A 67 9.67 29.80 -11.70
C GLY A 67 8.31 29.14 -11.92
N ILE A 68 8.29 28.01 -12.64
CA ILE A 68 7.08 27.22 -12.90
C ILE A 68 6.94 26.09 -11.89
N ASP A 69 5.69 25.79 -11.52
CA ASP A 69 5.33 24.61 -10.75
C ASP A 69 5.66 23.32 -11.55
N ALA A 70 5.97 22.25 -10.84
CA ALA A 70 6.19 20.94 -11.42
C ALA A 70 4.89 20.36 -11.99
N THR A 71 5.05 19.51 -13.00
CA THR A 71 4.02 18.58 -13.50
C THR A 71 4.57 17.16 -13.42
N ASN A 72 3.79 16.14 -13.79
CA ASN A 72 4.29 14.75 -13.78
C ASN A 72 5.52 14.52 -14.69
N ALA A 73 5.74 15.41 -15.67
CA ALA A 73 6.80 15.29 -16.67
C ALA A 73 7.88 16.37 -16.56
N VAL A 74 7.66 17.41 -15.76
CA VAL A 74 8.54 18.59 -15.71
C VAL A 74 8.78 18.97 -14.26
N ALA A 75 10.04 19.06 -13.86
CA ALA A 75 10.40 19.52 -12.53
C ALA A 75 10.07 21.02 -12.35
N ALA A 76 9.82 21.41 -11.10
CA ALA A 76 9.66 22.81 -10.75
C ALA A 76 10.95 23.58 -11.07
N THR A 77 10.82 24.86 -11.43
CA THR A 77 11.97 25.70 -11.75
C THR A 77 12.17 26.82 -10.75
N ALA A 78 13.40 27.28 -10.63
CA ALA A 78 13.78 28.31 -9.68
C ALA A 78 13.19 29.67 -10.05
N GLY A 79 12.96 30.51 -9.04
CA GLY A 79 12.72 31.92 -9.24
C GLY A 79 14.00 32.67 -9.60
N GLY A 80 13.87 33.77 -10.34
CA GLY A 80 14.97 34.64 -10.72
C GLY A 80 15.39 35.57 -9.57
N ASN A 81 16.65 36.00 -9.56
CA ASN A 81 17.13 36.96 -8.57
C ASN A 81 16.55 38.35 -8.85
N GLY A 82 16.36 39.16 -7.80
CA GLY A 82 16.10 40.58 -7.94
C GLY A 82 17.36 41.37 -8.32
N GLY A 83 17.18 42.45 -9.06
CA GLY A 83 18.25 43.34 -9.46
C GLY A 83 18.66 44.30 -8.36
N ASN A 84 19.89 44.82 -8.41
CA ASN A 84 20.37 45.78 -7.42
C ASN A 84 19.81 47.19 -7.66
N GLY A 85 19.55 47.94 -6.59
CA GLY A 85 19.32 49.38 -6.65
C GLY A 85 20.59 50.16 -7.00
N GLY A 86 20.44 51.45 -7.30
CA GLY A 86 21.55 52.32 -7.68
C GLY A 86 22.53 52.52 -6.53
N LEU A 87 23.81 52.78 -6.85
CA LEU A 87 24.90 52.81 -5.87
C LEU A 87 24.67 53.82 -4.75
N LEU A 88 24.05 54.98 -5.01
CA LEU A 88 23.85 55.99 -3.98
C LEU A 88 22.47 55.87 -3.34
N ILE A 89 21.42 55.92 -4.18
CA ILE A 89 20.03 55.85 -3.71
C ILE A 89 19.24 54.86 -4.57
N GLY A 90 18.63 53.87 -3.92
CA GLY A 90 17.89 52.85 -4.65
C GLY A 90 17.56 51.64 -3.82
N ASN A 91 16.35 51.10 -3.96
CA ASN A 91 16.00 49.82 -3.35
C ASN A 91 16.42 48.67 -4.26
N GLY A 92 16.86 47.56 -3.66
CA GLY A 92 17.02 46.31 -4.39
C GLY A 92 15.68 45.70 -4.75
N GLY A 93 15.62 45.03 -5.89
CA GLY A 93 14.45 44.29 -6.34
C GLY A 93 14.26 43.00 -5.56
N ALA A 94 13.01 42.56 -5.38
CA ALA A 94 12.72 41.28 -4.76
C ALA A 94 13.13 40.10 -5.66
N GLY A 95 13.55 38.98 -5.09
CA GLY A 95 13.70 37.74 -5.83
C GLY A 95 12.34 37.10 -6.15
N GLY A 96 12.28 36.37 -7.25
CA GLY A 96 11.09 35.62 -7.67
C GLY A 96 10.93 34.32 -6.89
N SER A 97 9.69 33.83 -6.76
CA SER A 97 9.42 32.57 -6.07
C SER A 97 9.83 31.36 -6.92
N GLY A 98 10.31 30.31 -6.26
CA GLY A 98 10.47 29.00 -6.90
C GLY A 98 9.12 28.32 -7.13
N GLY A 99 9.05 27.45 -8.13
CA GLY A 99 7.86 26.66 -8.41
C GLY A 99 7.61 25.56 -7.39
N ARG A 100 6.34 25.23 -7.16
CA ARG A 100 5.91 24.16 -6.26
C ARG A 100 6.17 22.77 -6.85
N GLY A 101 6.41 21.79 -6.00
CA GLY A 101 6.50 20.39 -6.38
C GLY A 101 5.14 19.80 -6.80
N TYR A 102 5.21 18.66 -7.47
CA TYR A 102 4.06 17.92 -8.01
C TYR A 102 3.60 16.88 -6.98
N GLN A 103 2.28 16.70 -6.88
CA GLN A 103 1.71 15.66 -6.02
C GLN A 103 2.17 14.27 -6.49
N GLY A 104 2.48 13.37 -5.57
CA GLY A 104 2.75 11.98 -5.90
C GLY A 104 1.48 11.25 -6.33
N ASP A 105 1.61 10.29 -7.25
CA ASP A 105 0.45 9.55 -7.77
C ASP A 105 -0.27 8.78 -6.65
N ASP A 106 -1.59 8.84 -6.63
CA ASP A 106 -2.40 8.01 -5.73
C ASP A 106 -2.23 6.53 -6.12
N ALA A 107 -2.10 5.67 -5.12
CA ALA A 107 -1.92 4.25 -5.36
C ALA A 107 -3.20 3.62 -5.89
N VAL A 108 -3.03 2.67 -6.81
CA VAL A 108 -4.10 1.80 -7.30
C VAL A 108 -3.62 0.37 -7.12
N ASN A 109 -4.46 -0.48 -6.52
CA ASN A 109 -4.13 -1.90 -6.39
C ASN A 109 -4.03 -2.54 -7.78
N PRO A 110 -3.10 -3.50 -7.97
CA PRO A 110 -3.08 -4.28 -9.20
C PRO A 110 -4.42 -4.98 -9.43
N VAL A 111 -4.82 -5.10 -10.69
CA VAL A 111 -6.10 -5.68 -11.07
C VAL A 111 -5.94 -7.18 -11.27
N ALA A 112 -6.92 -7.96 -10.81
CA ALA A 112 -6.97 -9.40 -11.05
C ALA A 112 -6.93 -9.72 -12.55
N SER A 113 -6.15 -10.71 -12.94
CA SER A 113 -6.06 -11.18 -14.33
C SER A 113 -7.27 -12.03 -14.73
N GLY A 114 -7.99 -12.58 -13.75
CA GLY A 114 -9.07 -13.54 -13.93
C GLY A 114 -8.59 -14.99 -14.15
N SER A 115 -7.29 -15.25 -14.05
CA SER A 115 -6.71 -16.60 -14.06
C SER A 115 -6.39 -17.08 -12.65
N THR A 116 -6.52 -18.39 -12.43
CA THR A 116 -6.17 -19.07 -11.17
C THR A 116 -4.95 -19.97 -11.43
N ALA A 117 -4.05 -20.06 -10.46
CA ALA A 117 -2.98 -21.06 -10.47
C ALA A 117 -3.55 -22.48 -10.32
N ASP A 118 -2.72 -23.48 -10.55
CA ASP A 118 -3.16 -24.87 -10.55
C ASP A 118 -3.64 -25.29 -9.15
N SER A 119 -4.80 -25.93 -9.10
CA SER A 119 -5.37 -26.45 -7.87
C SER A 119 -4.60 -27.68 -7.39
N GLY A 120 -4.59 -27.87 -6.08
CA GLY A 120 -4.00 -29.03 -5.44
C GLY A 120 -4.71 -30.33 -5.83
N ALA A 121 -3.93 -31.41 -5.89
CA ALA A 121 -4.46 -32.72 -6.23
C ALA A 121 -5.49 -33.20 -5.20
N GLN A 122 -6.59 -33.80 -5.65
CA GLN A 122 -7.56 -34.42 -4.75
C GLN A 122 -6.94 -35.62 -4.04
N GLY A 123 -7.22 -35.77 -2.74
CA GLY A 123 -6.86 -36.97 -2.00
C GLY A 123 -7.60 -38.19 -2.57
N ASP A 124 -6.89 -39.32 -2.67
CA ASP A 124 -7.50 -40.55 -3.14
C ASP A 124 -8.15 -41.35 -1.98
N SER A 125 -8.70 -42.51 -2.33
CA SER A 125 -9.38 -43.40 -1.39
C SER A 125 -8.45 -44.47 -0.76
N ASP A 126 -7.15 -44.47 -1.10
CA ASP A 126 -6.21 -45.51 -0.73
C ASP A 126 -5.57 -45.20 0.62
N ALA A 127 -6.28 -45.56 1.69
CA ALA A 127 -5.83 -45.20 3.03
C ALA A 127 -4.60 -46.00 3.50
N ALA A 128 -3.68 -45.29 4.13
CA ALA A 128 -2.48 -45.84 4.73
C ALA A 128 -2.79 -46.45 6.10
N THR A 129 -2.23 -47.63 6.37
CA THR A 129 -2.29 -48.26 7.70
C THR A 129 -1.09 -47.81 8.51
N ILE A 130 -1.34 -47.06 9.59
CA ILE A 130 -0.32 -46.61 10.53
C ILE A 130 -0.27 -47.60 11.69
N ALA A 131 0.93 -48.08 12.02
CA ALA A 131 1.15 -49.01 13.13
C ALA A 131 0.73 -48.37 14.46
N GLY A 132 -0.19 -49.03 15.18
CA GLY A 132 -0.73 -48.60 16.45
C GLY A 132 -1.58 -49.70 17.07
N ASP A 133 -1.90 -49.58 18.36
CA ASP A 133 -2.88 -50.43 19.04
C ASP A 133 -3.94 -49.53 19.71
N PRO A 134 -5.11 -49.32 19.06
CA PRO A 134 -5.54 -49.91 17.79
C PRO A 134 -4.81 -49.32 16.55
N PRO A 135 -4.79 -50.02 15.40
CA PRO A 135 -4.26 -49.48 14.15
C PRO A 135 -5.03 -48.22 13.73
N ILE A 136 -4.38 -47.30 13.02
CA ILE A 136 -5.03 -46.11 12.43
C ILE A 136 -5.07 -46.26 10.91
N TYR A 137 -6.25 -46.08 10.32
CA TYR A 137 -6.47 -46.08 8.88
C TYR A 137 -6.77 -44.65 8.44
N ARG A 138 -5.78 -43.95 7.87
CA ARG A 138 -5.87 -42.53 7.49
C ARG A 138 -5.89 -42.38 5.97
N LEU A 139 -6.85 -41.60 5.47
CA LEU A 139 -6.97 -41.31 4.03
C LEU A 139 -5.97 -40.23 3.63
N PRO A 140 -5.45 -40.25 2.39
CA PRO A 140 -4.52 -39.23 1.92
C PRO A 140 -5.12 -37.83 1.98
N ALA A 141 -4.29 -36.85 2.29
CA ALA A 141 -4.69 -35.45 2.23
C ALA A 141 -4.82 -34.99 0.77
N GLY A 142 -5.61 -33.95 0.56
CA GLY A 142 -5.52 -33.16 -0.67
C GLY A 142 -4.19 -32.42 -0.73
N GLY A 143 -3.68 -32.22 -1.94
CA GLY A 143 -2.52 -31.39 -2.20
C GLY A 143 -2.84 -29.91 -1.98
N ASP A 144 -1.82 -29.14 -1.64
CA ASP A 144 -1.93 -27.68 -1.59
C ASP A 144 -2.07 -27.12 -3.02
N GLY A 145 -2.80 -26.02 -3.17
CA GLY A 145 -2.85 -25.27 -4.42
C GLY A 145 -1.58 -24.44 -4.63
N ASP A 146 -1.24 -24.20 -5.89
CA ASP A 146 -0.05 -23.42 -6.24
C ASP A 146 -0.26 -21.92 -5.99
N ASP A 147 0.80 -21.21 -5.61
CA ASP A 147 0.77 -19.76 -5.51
C ASP A 147 0.64 -19.12 -6.91
N GLY A 148 -0.03 -17.97 -6.99
CA GLY A 148 -0.02 -17.15 -8.19
C GLY A 148 1.38 -16.57 -8.45
N ASP A 149 1.92 -16.78 -9.65
CA ASP A 149 3.25 -16.29 -10.04
C ASP A 149 3.20 -15.15 -11.08
N VAL A 150 2.01 -14.89 -11.65
CA VAL A 150 1.76 -13.79 -12.59
C VAL A 150 0.92 -12.70 -11.95
N LEU A 151 1.23 -11.43 -12.24
CA LEU A 151 0.47 -10.27 -11.76
C LEU A 151 -1.05 -10.46 -11.96
N GLY A 152 -1.81 -10.32 -10.87
CA GLY A 152 -3.26 -10.46 -10.84
C GLY A 152 -3.78 -11.90 -10.81
N GLN A 153 -2.93 -12.92 -10.90
CA GLN A 153 -3.33 -14.33 -10.85
C GLN A 153 -3.70 -14.73 -9.42
N ALA A 154 -4.86 -15.37 -9.27
CA ALA A 154 -5.27 -15.94 -8.00
C ALA A 154 -4.46 -17.21 -7.68
N GLY A 155 -4.24 -17.48 -6.41
CA GLY A 155 -3.69 -18.77 -5.99
C GLY A 155 -4.64 -19.92 -6.29
N GLY A 156 -4.09 -21.12 -6.46
CA GLY A 156 -4.83 -22.34 -6.73
C GLY A 156 -5.60 -22.79 -5.49
N ASP A 157 -6.78 -23.38 -5.69
CA ASP A 157 -7.53 -23.98 -4.58
C ASP A 157 -6.83 -25.24 -4.06
N GLY A 158 -6.91 -25.49 -2.77
CA GLY A 158 -6.47 -26.75 -2.17
C GLY A 158 -7.32 -27.92 -2.64
N GLY A 159 -6.70 -29.10 -2.80
CA GLY A 159 -7.42 -30.33 -3.09
C GLY A 159 -8.22 -30.80 -1.86
N ASN A 160 -9.34 -31.47 -2.07
CA ASN A 160 -10.09 -32.05 -0.95
C ASN A 160 -9.38 -33.28 -0.42
N GLY A 161 -9.53 -33.54 0.87
CA GLY A 161 -9.04 -34.75 1.51
C GLY A 161 -9.70 -36.00 0.97
N GLY A 162 -8.95 -37.11 0.99
CA GLY A 162 -9.37 -38.39 0.48
C GLY A 162 -10.72 -38.84 1.03
N PRO A 163 -11.70 -39.15 0.16
CA PRO A 163 -13.00 -39.67 0.56
C PRO A 163 -12.90 -41.17 0.86
N ASN A 164 -13.55 -41.63 1.92
CA ASN A 164 -13.56 -43.07 2.25
C ASN A 164 -14.36 -43.86 1.20
N PRO A 165 -13.87 -44.97 0.65
CA PRO A 165 -14.70 -45.88 -0.12
C PRO A 165 -15.73 -46.52 0.84
N SER A 166 -16.96 -46.68 0.36
CA SER A 166 -18.16 -47.13 1.07
C SER A 166 -18.11 -48.57 1.64
N SER A 167 -16.95 -49.22 1.66
CA SER A 167 -16.77 -50.57 2.21
C SER A 167 -16.35 -50.52 3.68
N GLY A 168 -17.29 -50.83 4.57
CA GLY A 168 -17.10 -50.80 6.02
C GLY A 168 -15.91 -51.63 6.51
N VAL A 169 -15.03 -51.00 7.27
CA VAL A 169 -13.90 -51.66 7.93
C VAL A 169 -14.44 -52.41 9.15
N SER A 170 -14.35 -53.74 9.13
CA SER A 170 -14.77 -54.62 10.23
C SER A 170 -13.59 -54.92 11.16
N ALA A 171 -13.05 -53.90 11.85
CA ALA A 171 -11.91 -54.10 12.76
C ALA A 171 -11.85 -53.05 13.88
N ASN A 172 -11.12 -53.37 14.95
CA ASN A 172 -10.88 -52.51 16.11
C ASN A 172 -9.81 -51.45 15.73
N VAL A 173 -10.20 -50.42 14.96
CA VAL A 173 -9.31 -49.47 14.26
C VAL A 173 -9.83 -48.03 14.41
N LEU A 174 -8.94 -47.03 14.41
CA LEU A 174 -9.30 -45.61 14.31
C LEU A 174 -9.30 -45.15 12.85
N LEU A 175 -10.36 -44.49 12.43
CA LEU A 175 -10.61 -44.09 11.05
C LEU A 175 -10.53 -42.56 10.90
N GLU A 176 -9.57 -42.01 10.14
CA GLU A 176 -9.37 -40.55 10.00
C GLU A 176 -9.43 -40.02 8.55
N GLY A 177 -10.40 -39.16 8.24
CA GLY A 177 -10.56 -38.54 6.92
C GLY A 177 -9.29 -37.82 6.47
N GLY A 178 -9.06 -37.75 5.15
CA GLY A 178 -7.94 -36.98 4.63
C GLY A 178 -8.13 -35.50 4.93
N ALA A 179 -7.08 -34.78 5.29
CA ALA A 179 -7.19 -33.32 5.42
C ALA A 179 -7.34 -32.68 4.03
N GLY A 180 -8.06 -31.57 3.93
CA GLY A 180 -8.03 -30.70 2.75
C GLY A 180 -6.67 -30.00 2.64
N GLY A 181 -6.21 -29.80 1.41
CA GLY A 181 -5.02 -29.02 1.10
C GLY A 181 -5.25 -27.53 1.29
N LYS A 182 -4.19 -26.77 1.50
CA LYS A 182 -4.28 -25.31 1.60
C LYS A 182 -4.48 -24.68 0.23
N GLY A 183 -5.17 -23.55 0.18
CA GLY A 183 -5.15 -22.69 -1.00
C GLY A 183 -3.80 -21.98 -1.15
N GLY A 184 -3.37 -21.76 -2.38
CA GLY A 184 -2.17 -21.00 -2.71
C GLY A 184 -2.37 -19.50 -2.51
N ASP A 185 -1.28 -18.77 -2.29
CA ASP A 185 -1.29 -17.32 -2.16
C ASP A 185 -1.56 -16.64 -3.51
N GLY A 186 -2.26 -15.51 -3.50
CA GLY A 186 -2.46 -14.70 -4.68
C GLY A 186 -1.23 -13.89 -5.06
N ALA A 187 -0.91 -13.80 -6.36
CA ALA A 187 0.05 -12.82 -6.86
C ALA A 187 -0.47 -11.39 -6.60
N PRO A 188 0.35 -10.32 -6.72
CA PRO A 188 -0.15 -8.95 -6.51
C PRO A 188 -1.41 -8.66 -7.34
N GLY A 189 -2.52 -8.30 -6.69
CA GLY A 189 -3.85 -8.10 -7.30
C GLY A 189 -4.71 -9.35 -7.50
N GLY A 190 -4.16 -10.55 -7.29
CA GLY A 190 -4.86 -11.83 -7.31
C GLY A 190 -5.32 -12.26 -5.92
N ALA A 191 -6.49 -12.88 -5.85
CA ALA A 191 -7.03 -13.41 -4.60
C ALA A 191 -6.26 -14.65 -4.14
N GLY A 192 -6.29 -14.94 -2.84
CA GLY A 192 -5.85 -16.25 -2.34
C GLY A 192 -6.79 -17.36 -2.80
N GLY A 193 -6.24 -18.56 -3.04
CA GLY A 193 -7.02 -19.75 -3.35
C GLY A 193 -7.81 -20.25 -2.15
N GLY A 194 -8.93 -20.91 -2.39
CA GLY A 194 -9.72 -21.54 -1.33
C GLY A 194 -8.99 -22.75 -0.72
N GLY A 195 -9.19 -23.00 0.57
CA GLY A 195 -8.78 -24.25 1.18
C GLY A 195 -9.65 -25.41 0.71
N GLY A 196 -9.06 -26.59 0.53
CA GLY A 196 -9.80 -27.80 0.18
C GLY A 196 -10.62 -28.34 1.35
N ASP A 197 -11.71 -29.06 1.06
CA ASP A 197 -12.54 -29.65 2.11
C ASP A 197 -11.87 -30.87 2.74
N GLY A 198 -12.16 -31.10 4.03
CA GLY A 198 -11.77 -32.33 4.71
C GLY A 198 -12.54 -33.54 4.19
N GLY A 199 -11.85 -34.67 4.04
CA GLY A 199 -12.43 -35.93 3.60
C GLY A 199 -13.47 -36.47 4.59
N ALA A 200 -14.67 -36.77 4.11
CA ALA A 200 -15.75 -37.31 4.92
C ALA A 200 -15.55 -38.80 5.27
N ARG A 201 -16.12 -39.23 6.41
CA ARG A 201 -16.18 -40.63 6.86
C ARG A 201 -17.60 -41.11 7.19
N PRO A 202 -18.39 -41.50 6.18
CA PRO A 202 -19.67 -42.17 6.41
C PRO A 202 -19.48 -43.65 6.78
N GLY A 203 -20.13 -44.12 7.85
CA GLY A 203 -20.50 -45.53 8.02
C GLY A 203 -19.44 -46.53 8.51
N ALA A 204 -18.68 -46.24 9.57
CA ALA A 204 -17.98 -47.32 10.27
C ALA A 204 -18.97 -48.21 11.06
N PHE A 205 -19.21 -49.43 10.57
CA PHE A 205 -19.99 -50.46 11.25
C PHE A 205 -19.07 -51.43 12.01
N PHE A 206 -19.01 -51.32 13.33
CA PHE A 206 -18.20 -52.20 14.16
C PHE A 206 -18.99 -53.45 14.57
N ASN A 207 -18.88 -54.53 13.79
CA ASN A 207 -19.41 -55.86 14.14
C ASN A 207 -18.27 -56.77 14.60
N ASN A 208 -17.82 -56.63 15.85
CA ASN A 208 -16.89 -57.61 16.40
C ASN A 208 -17.70 -58.75 17.04
N THR A 209 -17.72 -59.91 16.38
CA THR A 209 -18.31 -61.17 16.87
C THR A 209 -17.39 -61.91 17.86
N GLY A 210 -16.24 -61.35 18.23
CA GLY A 210 -15.31 -61.92 19.20
C GLY A 210 -15.58 -61.49 20.64
N GLY A 211 -16.30 -62.34 21.38
CA GLY A 211 -16.17 -62.62 22.83
C GLY A 211 -16.10 -61.45 23.82
N ASN A 212 -17.08 -61.38 24.72
CA ASN A 212 -17.28 -60.32 25.72
C ASN A 212 -16.32 -60.31 26.94
N ASP A 213 -15.16 -60.95 26.89
CA ASP A 213 -14.33 -61.18 28.09
C ASP A 213 -12.88 -60.66 27.93
N GLY A 214 -12.66 -59.36 28.11
CA GLY A 214 -11.31 -58.78 28.22
C GLY A 214 -11.28 -57.26 28.47
N PRO A 215 -10.24 -56.71 29.13
CA PRO A 215 -10.09 -55.27 29.36
C PRO A 215 -9.97 -54.54 28.01
N TYR A 216 -11.00 -53.78 27.64
CA TYR A 216 -11.10 -53.14 26.33
C TYR A 216 -10.10 -51.97 26.20
N PRO A 217 -9.30 -51.90 25.12
CA PRO A 217 -8.51 -50.70 24.84
C PRO A 217 -9.47 -49.53 24.55
N ALA A 218 -9.23 -48.40 25.20
CA ALA A 218 -9.92 -47.15 24.91
C ALA A 218 -9.53 -46.66 23.51
N GLY A 219 -10.49 -46.16 22.70
CA GLY A 219 -10.16 -45.38 21.49
C GLY A 219 -10.65 -45.89 20.14
N ILE A 220 -11.81 -46.55 20.06
CA ILE A 220 -12.46 -46.82 18.75
C ILE A 220 -13.24 -45.58 18.33
N GLY A 221 -13.02 -45.08 17.12
CA GLY A 221 -13.73 -43.90 16.62
C GLY A 221 -13.52 -43.60 15.14
N THR A 222 -14.31 -42.65 14.65
CA THR A 222 -14.13 -42.05 13.32
C THR A 222 -13.94 -40.55 13.48
N THR A 223 -12.99 -40.00 12.72
CA THR A 223 -12.72 -38.58 12.66
C THR A 223 -12.82 -38.13 11.20
N GLY A 224 -13.54 -37.06 10.94
CA GLY A 224 -13.57 -36.41 9.63
C GLY A 224 -12.28 -35.65 9.37
N GLY A 225 -11.93 -35.47 8.10
CA GLY A 225 -10.75 -34.68 7.73
C GLY A 225 -10.87 -33.22 8.15
N ALA A 226 -9.79 -32.55 8.54
CA ALA A 226 -9.83 -31.10 8.70
C ALA A 226 -9.89 -30.40 7.33
N GLY A 227 -10.60 -29.29 7.23
CA GLY A 227 -10.56 -28.41 6.07
C GLY A 227 -9.22 -27.69 5.95
N GLY A 228 -8.82 -27.39 4.73
CA GLY A 228 -7.60 -26.65 4.39
C GLY A 228 -7.75 -25.16 4.67
N ALA A 229 -6.64 -24.49 4.99
CA ALA A 229 -6.65 -23.03 5.12
C ALA A 229 -6.75 -22.36 3.73
N GLY A 230 -7.44 -21.22 3.65
CA GLY A 230 -7.40 -20.37 2.46
C GLY A 230 -6.04 -19.67 2.32
N GLY A 231 -5.63 -19.41 1.08
CA GLY A 231 -4.42 -18.67 0.76
C GLY A 231 -4.55 -17.18 1.06
N THR A 232 -3.45 -16.49 1.26
CA THR A 232 -3.46 -15.03 1.44
C THR A 232 -3.70 -14.31 0.13
N GLY A 233 -4.37 -13.16 0.18
CA GLY A 233 -4.55 -12.29 -0.98
C GLY A 233 -3.27 -11.55 -1.32
N GLY A 234 -2.96 -11.43 -2.62
CA GLY A 234 -1.92 -10.52 -3.07
C GLY A 234 -2.31 -9.05 -2.85
N THR A 235 -1.41 -8.11 -3.11
CA THR A 235 -1.63 -6.68 -2.79
C THR A 235 -3.02 -6.17 -3.17
N GLY A 236 -3.79 -5.72 -2.17
CA GLY A 236 -5.14 -5.19 -2.36
C GLY A 236 -6.24 -6.19 -2.68
N ALA A 237 -5.92 -7.48 -2.76
CA ALA A 237 -6.85 -8.54 -3.12
C ALA A 237 -7.31 -9.33 -1.90
N ALA A 238 -8.45 -10.01 -2.03
CA ALA A 238 -9.04 -10.77 -0.95
C ALA A 238 -8.22 -12.03 -0.60
N GLY A 239 -8.22 -12.42 0.67
CA GLY A 239 -7.78 -13.76 1.07
C GLY A 239 -8.79 -14.82 0.63
N GLY A 240 -8.33 -16.06 0.47
CA GLY A 240 -9.16 -17.20 0.12
C GLY A 240 -9.99 -17.71 1.30
N ASP A 241 -11.15 -18.31 1.03
CA ASP A 241 -11.96 -18.93 2.08
C ASP A 241 -11.29 -20.22 2.59
N GLY A 242 -11.46 -20.55 3.87
CA GLY A 242 -11.06 -21.84 4.41
C GLY A 242 -12.02 -22.96 3.99
N GLY A 243 -11.50 -24.17 3.78
CA GLY A 243 -12.30 -25.33 3.40
C GLY A 243 -13.12 -25.89 4.56
N ASP A 244 -14.21 -26.57 4.27
CA ASP A 244 -15.07 -27.18 5.28
C ASP A 244 -14.40 -28.41 5.92
N GLY A 245 -14.71 -28.67 7.19
CA GLY A 245 -14.33 -29.91 7.86
C GLY A 245 -15.16 -31.09 7.37
N GLY A 246 -14.53 -32.25 7.21
CA GLY A 246 -15.21 -33.48 6.78
C GLY A 246 -16.13 -34.05 7.85
N ASP A 247 -17.25 -34.64 7.44
CA ASP A 247 -18.18 -35.30 8.35
C ASP A 247 -17.62 -36.62 8.92
N ALA A 248 -18.09 -37.02 10.10
CA ALA A 248 -17.79 -38.31 10.70
C ALA A 248 -19.05 -39.05 11.14
N GLN A 249 -19.14 -40.33 10.78
CA GLN A 249 -20.24 -41.19 11.19
C GLN A 249 -19.74 -42.51 11.78
N ALA A 250 -20.30 -42.92 12.90
CA ALA A 250 -19.91 -44.15 13.60
C ALA A 250 -21.15 -44.86 14.21
N SER A 251 -21.34 -46.15 13.95
CA SER A 251 -22.50 -46.92 14.44
C SER A 251 -22.11 -48.30 14.98
N THR A 252 -22.64 -48.69 16.13
CA THR A 252 -22.53 -50.06 16.66
C THR A 252 -23.87 -50.61 17.14
N VAL A 253 -23.95 -51.93 17.31
CA VAL A 253 -25.10 -52.65 17.89
C VAL A 253 -24.85 -53.02 19.37
N TRP A 254 -23.67 -52.73 19.93
CA TRP A 254 -23.24 -53.18 21.26
C TRP A 254 -22.93 -52.03 22.22
N ASP A 255 -22.95 -52.31 23.53
CA ASP A 255 -22.71 -51.30 24.56
C ASP A 255 -21.20 -50.92 24.70
N ARG A 256 -20.58 -50.40 23.62
CA ARG A 256 -19.15 -50.04 23.54
C ARG A 256 -18.93 -48.54 23.41
N PRO A 257 -17.91 -47.95 24.07
CA PRO A 257 -17.52 -46.56 23.84
C PRO A 257 -17.08 -46.38 22.38
N LEU A 258 -17.82 -45.57 21.62
CA LEU A 258 -17.58 -45.23 20.23
C LEU A 258 -17.77 -43.72 20.05
N THR A 259 -16.75 -43.06 19.51
CA THR A 259 -16.75 -41.62 19.25
C THR A 259 -16.75 -41.34 17.76
N ALA A 260 -17.68 -40.49 17.29
CA ALA A 260 -17.56 -39.83 15.99
C ALA A 260 -17.16 -38.37 16.23
N THR A 261 -16.14 -37.90 15.53
CA THR A 261 -15.65 -36.52 15.64
C THR A 261 -15.62 -35.88 14.26
N GLY A 262 -16.43 -34.85 14.03
CA GLY A 262 -16.39 -34.08 12.79
C GLY A 262 -15.03 -33.38 12.63
N GLY A 263 -14.60 -33.20 11.40
CA GLY A 263 -13.37 -32.46 11.09
C GLY A 263 -13.52 -30.98 11.41
N ALA A 264 -12.44 -30.32 11.84
CA ALA A 264 -12.46 -28.86 11.99
C ALA A 264 -12.50 -28.18 10.62
N GLY A 265 -13.19 -27.04 10.51
CA GLY A 265 -13.11 -26.17 9.33
C GLY A 265 -11.75 -25.47 9.24
N GLY A 266 -11.35 -25.15 8.01
CA GLY A 266 -10.12 -24.43 7.69
C GLY A 266 -10.22 -22.95 8.00
N ALA A 267 -9.10 -22.32 8.34
CA ALA A 267 -9.07 -20.87 8.53
C ALA A 267 -9.17 -20.14 7.17
N GLY A 268 -9.86 -19.00 7.13
CA GLY A 268 -9.79 -18.09 5.99
C GLY A 268 -8.41 -17.45 5.87
N GLY A 269 -7.99 -17.15 4.65
CA GLY A 269 -6.75 -16.45 4.36
C GLY A 269 -6.84 -14.96 4.63
N ASP A 270 -5.72 -14.33 5.00
CA ASP A 270 -5.67 -12.89 5.21
C ASP A 270 -5.80 -12.12 3.88
N GLY A 271 -6.45 -10.95 3.92
CA GLY A 271 -6.48 -10.04 2.78
C GLY A 271 -5.12 -9.40 2.52
N GLY A 272 -4.83 -9.08 1.26
CA GLY A 272 -3.57 -8.45 0.89
C GLY A 272 -3.48 -6.98 1.27
N THR A 273 -2.29 -6.52 1.63
CA THR A 273 -2.07 -5.09 1.95
C THR A 273 -2.26 -4.21 0.72
N GLY A 274 -2.86 -3.03 0.86
CA GLY A 274 -3.04 -2.09 -0.24
C GLY A 274 -1.73 -1.51 -0.79
N ALA A 275 -1.74 -1.06 -2.05
CA ALA A 275 -0.58 -0.42 -2.69
C ALA A 275 -0.20 0.92 -2.02
N VAL A 276 1.09 1.23 -1.99
CA VAL A 276 1.63 2.47 -1.37
C VAL A 276 1.52 3.65 -2.34
N GLY A 277 1.14 4.83 -1.84
CA GLY A 277 1.06 6.06 -2.63
C GLY A 277 2.43 6.58 -3.09
N GLY A 278 2.47 7.24 -4.25
CA GLY A 278 3.67 7.86 -4.79
C GLY A 278 4.15 9.05 -3.95
N ALA A 279 5.46 9.26 -3.88
CA ALA A 279 6.00 10.43 -3.18
C ALA A 279 5.78 11.73 -3.98
N GLY A 280 5.52 12.83 -3.29
CA GLY A 280 5.49 14.16 -3.88
C GLY A 280 6.89 14.63 -4.28
N THR A 281 6.98 15.44 -5.35
CA THR A 281 8.28 15.98 -5.80
C THR A 281 8.67 17.23 -5.02
N ALA A 282 9.96 17.55 -4.99
CA ALA A 282 10.45 18.74 -4.28
C ALA A 282 9.99 20.05 -4.96
N GLY A 283 9.81 21.09 -4.15
CA GLY A 283 9.70 22.46 -4.63
C GLY A 283 11.04 23.02 -5.08
N ALA A 284 11.02 23.99 -5.99
CA ALA A 284 12.22 24.66 -6.50
C ALA A 284 12.61 25.87 -5.63
N PRO A 285 13.88 26.29 -5.63
CA PRO A 285 14.33 27.41 -4.81
C PRO A 285 13.81 28.77 -5.30
N GLY A 286 13.64 29.71 -4.37
CA GLY A 286 13.39 31.11 -4.68
C GLY A 286 14.67 31.87 -5.03
N GLY A 287 14.54 32.96 -5.79
CA GLY A 287 15.66 33.82 -6.16
C GLY A 287 16.07 34.74 -5.02
N SER A 288 17.35 35.12 -4.95
CA SER A 288 17.83 36.11 -3.99
C SER A 288 17.28 37.51 -4.28
N GLY A 289 17.14 38.33 -3.24
CA GLY A 289 16.81 39.75 -3.37
C GLY A 289 18.04 40.57 -3.73
N GLY A 290 17.85 41.64 -4.50
CA GLY A 290 18.91 42.56 -4.90
C GLY A 290 19.34 43.48 -3.76
N ARG A 291 20.54 44.04 -3.86
CA ARG A 291 21.08 44.99 -2.86
C ARG A 291 20.44 46.37 -3.02
N GLY A 292 20.23 47.09 -1.93
CA GLY A 292 19.94 48.52 -1.95
C GLY A 292 21.20 49.37 -2.16
N GLY A 293 21.01 50.66 -2.42
CA GLY A 293 22.06 51.65 -2.58
C GLY A 293 22.79 51.95 -1.28
N LEU A 294 24.05 52.37 -1.38
CA LEU A 294 25.00 52.55 -0.27
C LEU A 294 24.53 53.58 0.76
N LEU A 295 23.91 54.70 0.33
CA LEU A 295 23.47 55.76 1.25
C LEU A 295 22.03 55.49 1.70
N VAL A 296 21.11 55.43 0.75
CA VAL A 296 19.67 55.29 1.02
C VAL A 296 19.07 54.22 0.13
N GLY A 297 18.64 53.11 0.70
CA GLY A 297 18.06 52.04 -0.08
C GLY A 297 17.90 50.75 0.71
N SER A 298 16.70 50.20 0.76
CA SER A 298 16.49 48.87 1.34
C SER A 298 16.95 47.78 0.37
N GLY A 299 17.50 46.70 0.90
CA GLY A 299 17.67 45.48 0.12
C GLY A 299 16.32 44.88 -0.25
N GLY A 300 16.25 44.21 -1.39
CA GLY A 300 15.07 43.49 -1.83
C GLY A 300 14.88 42.21 -1.01
N ALA A 301 13.63 41.81 -0.79
CA ALA A 301 13.34 40.51 -0.17
C ALA A 301 13.80 39.37 -1.10
N GLY A 302 14.30 38.29 -0.52
CA GLY A 302 14.47 37.04 -1.26
C GLY A 302 13.11 36.43 -1.59
N GLY A 303 13.03 35.77 -2.74
CA GLY A 303 11.85 35.04 -3.17
C GLY A 303 11.63 33.80 -2.32
N ASN A 304 10.37 33.46 -2.08
CA ASN A 304 10.04 32.22 -1.36
C ASN A 304 10.47 31.00 -2.19
N GLY A 305 10.94 29.97 -1.52
CA GLY A 305 11.04 28.66 -2.14
C GLY A 305 9.66 28.12 -2.49
N GLY A 306 9.55 27.35 -3.56
CA GLY A 306 8.34 26.65 -3.89
C GLY A 306 8.02 25.59 -2.84
N SER A 307 6.74 25.38 -2.55
CA SER A 307 6.36 24.31 -1.62
C SER A 307 6.69 22.95 -2.21
N GLY A 308 6.98 21.94 -1.37
CA GLY A 308 7.00 20.56 -1.84
C GLY A 308 5.64 20.09 -2.33
N GLY A 309 5.62 19.12 -3.24
CA GLY A 309 4.40 18.44 -3.67
C GLY A 309 3.87 17.55 -2.55
N THR A 310 2.56 17.33 -2.49
CA THR A 310 2.00 16.40 -1.50
C THR A 310 2.30 14.95 -1.89
N GLY A 311 2.34 14.02 -0.93
CA GLY A 311 2.34 12.60 -1.27
C GLY A 311 0.99 12.15 -1.83
N GLY A 312 0.99 11.11 -2.66
CA GLY A 312 -0.22 10.44 -3.13
C GLY A 312 -0.87 9.58 -2.06
N THR A 313 -2.16 9.32 -2.14
CA THR A 313 -2.84 8.46 -1.17
C THR A 313 -2.47 6.99 -1.35
N GLY A 314 -2.48 6.21 -0.27
CA GLY A 314 -2.38 4.75 -0.36
C GLY A 314 -3.69 4.13 -0.85
N ALA A 315 -3.63 2.92 -1.43
CA ALA A 315 -4.80 2.17 -1.86
C ALA A 315 -5.37 1.33 -0.71
N ASN A 316 -6.63 0.92 -0.80
CA ASN A 316 -7.27 0.13 0.24
C ASN A 316 -6.67 -1.29 0.34
N GLY A 317 -6.71 -1.87 1.53
CA GLY A 317 -6.40 -3.29 1.74
C GLY A 317 -7.49 -4.22 1.20
N GLY A 318 -7.13 -5.46 0.90
CA GLY A 318 -8.06 -6.52 0.50
C GLY A 318 -8.84 -7.08 1.68
N THR A 319 -10.01 -7.67 1.45
CA THR A 319 -10.78 -8.30 2.53
C THR A 319 -10.18 -9.62 2.97
N GLY A 320 -10.39 -10.01 4.23
CA GLY A 320 -10.05 -11.34 4.71
C GLY A 320 -11.01 -12.39 4.15
N GLY A 321 -10.53 -13.61 3.98
CA GLY A 321 -11.33 -14.77 3.61
C GLY A 321 -12.16 -15.29 4.78
N ASN A 322 -13.27 -15.96 4.49
CA ASN A 322 -14.11 -16.57 5.50
C ASN A 322 -13.49 -17.85 6.05
N GLY A 323 -13.78 -18.18 7.31
CA GLY A 323 -13.44 -19.50 7.84
C GLY A 323 -14.40 -20.57 7.33
N GLY A 324 -13.90 -21.78 7.10
CA GLY A 324 -14.71 -22.93 6.71
C GLY A 324 -15.55 -23.46 7.87
N THR A 325 -16.66 -24.12 7.56
CA THR A 325 -17.54 -24.72 8.57
C THR A 325 -16.92 -26.00 9.16
N GLY A 326 -17.30 -26.36 10.39
CA GLY A 326 -16.87 -27.63 10.98
C GLY A 326 -17.75 -28.79 10.53
N GLY A 327 -17.18 -29.98 10.35
CA GLY A 327 -17.89 -31.18 9.92
C GLY A 327 -18.88 -31.69 10.98
N ALA A 328 -19.93 -32.38 10.55
CA ALA A 328 -20.93 -32.98 11.43
C ALA A 328 -20.47 -34.33 11.99
N ALA A 329 -20.84 -34.63 13.24
CA ALA A 329 -20.65 -35.95 13.83
C ALA A 329 -21.97 -36.67 14.07
N ILE A 330 -22.07 -37.92 13.61
CA ILE A 330 -23.22 -38.79 13.88
C ILE A 330 -22.73 -40.07 14.54
N SER A 331 -23.13 -40.30 15.79
CA SER A 331 -22.77 -41.51 16.53
C SER A 331 -23.95 -42.10 17.28
N SER A 332 -24.01 -43.44 17.33
CA SER A 332 -24.90 -44.18 18.23
C SER A 332 -24.60 -43.96 19.73
N ARG A 333 -23.46 -43.34 20.08
CA ARG A 333 -23.09 -43.01 21.46
C ARG A 333 -22.57 -41.57 21.59
N VAL A 334 -21.27 -41.34 21.38
CA VAL A 334 -20.66 -40.01 21.53
C VAL A 334 -20.43 -39.38 20.16
N ALA A 335 -21.07 -38.25 19.91
CA ALA A 335 -20.88 -37.42 18.72
C ALA A 335 -20.27 -36.07 19.13
N ILE A 336 -19.17 -35.70 18.49
CA ILE A 336 -18.47 -34.44 18.72
C ILE A 336 -18.38 -33.72 17.38
N ASP A 337 -19.20 -32.69 17.18
CA ASP A 337 -19.12 -31.88 15.97
C ASP A 337 -17.74 -31.22 15.82
N GLY A 338 -17.34 -31.01 14.57
CA GLY A 338 -16.16 -30.22 14.24
C GLY A 338 -16.36 -28.75 14.63
N ALA A 339 -15.30 -28.12 15.12
CA ALA A 339 -15.27 -26.68 15.27
C ALA A 339 -15.22 -26.01 13.89
N GLY A 340 -15.85 -24.83 13.74
CA GLY A 340 -15.65 -24.01 12.56
C GLY A 340 -14.24 -23.42 12.52
N GLY A 341 -13.75 -23.09 11.34
CA GLY A 341 -12.49 -22.40 11.12
C GLY A 341 -12.57 -20.92 11.51
N GLY A 342 -11.43 -20.36 11.94
CA GLY A 342 -11.31 -18.91 12.17
C GLY A 342 -11.43 -18.14 10.85
N ALA A 343 -11.93 -16.90 10.91
CA ALA A 343 -11.90 -16.04 9.73
C ALA A 343 -10.49 -15.50 9.46
N GLY A 344 -10.20 -15.20 8.21
CA GLY A 344 -9.03 -14.41 7.82
C GLY A 344 -9.17 -12.95 8.24
N ASN A 345 -8.05 -12.32 8.57
CA ASN A 345 -8.00 -10.89 8.86
C ASN A 345 -8.12 -10.09 7.57
N GLY A 346 -8.67 -8.87 7.66
CA GLY A 346 -8.60 -7.92 6.55
C GLY A 346 -7.17 -7.46 6.32
N GLY A 347 -6.79 -7.23 5.05
CA GLY A 347 -5.49 -6.67 4.71
C GLY A 347 -5.37 -5.23 5.18
N ALA A 348 -4.18 -4.82 5.63
CA ALA A 348 -3.94 -3.41 5.96
C ALA A 348 -4.10 -2.51 4.73
N GLY A 349 -4.50 -1.26 4.94
CA GLY A 349 -4.47 -0.25 3.89
C GLY A 349 -3.03 0.05 3.48
N GLY A 350 -2.83 0.41 2.22
CA GLY A 350 -1.54 0.86 1.73
C GLY A 350 -1.13 2.17 2.40
N ALA A 351 0.16 2.33 2.70
CA ALA A 351 0.65 3.59 3.26
C ALA A 351 0.49 4.73 2.25
N GLY A 352 0.29 5.94 2.76
CA GLY A 352 0.33 7.14 1.93
C GLY A 352 1.76 7.45 1.48
N GLY A 353 1.88 8.11 0.34
CA GLY A 353 3.15 8.58 -0.18
C GLY A 353 3.76 9.68 0.68
N GLN A 354 5.08 9.76 0.69
CA GLN A 354 5.79 10.83 1.40
C GLN A 354 5.56 12.19 0.72
N GLY A 355 5.48 13.27 1.50
CA GLY A 355 5.47 14.62 0.93
C GLY A 355 6.84 14.98 0.34
N GLY A 356 6.85 15.81 -0.69
CA GLY A 356 8.07 16.39 -1.25
C GLY A 356 8.67 17.45 -0.33
N SER A 357 9.98 17.65 -0.36
CA SER A 357 10.61 18.72 0.41
C SER A 357 10.29 20.10 -0.18
N GLY A 358 10.31 21.12 0.68
CA GLY A 358 10.21 22.51 0.23
C GLY A 358 11.46 22.94 -0.53
N GLY A 359 11.31 23.86 -1.47
CA GLY A 359 12.43 24.57 -2.06
C GLY A 359 13.03 25.58 -1.08
N ALA A 360 14.34 25.84 -1.20
CA ALA A 360 15.04 26.81 -0.37
C ALA A 360 14.56 28.24 -0.66
N GLY A 361 14.48 29.07 0.38
CA GLY A 361 14.13 30.49 0.26
C GLY A 361 15.33 31.29 -0.24
N GLY A 362 15.09 32.27 -1.09
CA GLY A 362 16.11 33.20 -1.53
C GLY A 362 16.61 34.07 -0.37
N THR A 363 17.89 34.39 -0.36
CA THR A 363 18.45 35.33 0.63
C THR A 363 17.92 36.74 0.39
N GLY A 364 17.65 37.48 1.46
CA GLY A 364 17.36 38.91 1.36
C GLY A 364 18.60 39.71 0.97
N GLY A 365 18.41 40.75 0.15
CA GLY A 365 19.49 41.65 -0.25
C GLY A 365 19.94 42.56 0.89
N SER A 366 21.19 43.00 0.86
CA SER A 366 21.72 43.98 1.84
C SER A 366 21.14 45.37 1.61
N GLY A 367 20.75 46.07 2.68
CA GLY A 367 20.43 47.51 2.63
C GLY A 367 21.67 48.41 2.68
N GLY A 368 21.46 49.70 2.42
CA GLY A 368 22.45 50.77 2.59
C GLY A 368 22.61 51.26 4.02
N LEU A 369 23.40 52.34 4.21
CA LEU A 369 23.69 52.96 5.51
C LEU A 369 22.42 53.31 6.30
N PHE A 370 21.39 53.81 5.62
CA PHE A 370 20.08 54.10 6.22
C PHE A 370 18.98 53.13 5.78
N GLY A 371 19.35 52.08 5.04
CA GLY A 371 18.45 51.11 4.47
C GLY A 371 18.34 49.85 5.30
N ARG A 372 17.15 49.25 5.32
CA ARG A 372 16.97 47.91 5.92
C ARG A 372 17.41 46.83 4.95
N SER A 373 18.03 45.77 5.45
CA SER A 373 18.20 44.54 4.67
C SER A 373 16.84 43.94 4.31
N GLY A 374 16.79 43.28 3.16
CA GLY A 374 15.64 42.48 2.75
C GLY A 374 15.49 41.24 3.63
N THR A 375 14.27 40.73 3.70
CA THR A 375 13.96 39.47 4.38
C THR A 375 14.37 38.29 3.51
N THR A 376 14.86 37.22 4.13
CA THR A 376 15.02 35.91 3.45
C THR A 376 13.63 35.34 3.15
N GLY A 377 13.48 34.71 1.99
CA GLY A 377 12.26 34.01 1.61
C GLY A 377 12.00 32.80 2.49
N THR A 378 10.74 32.39 2.59
CA THR A 378 10.33 31.24 3.41
C THR A 378 10.41 29.93 2.63
N THR A 379 10.45 28.81 3.34
CA THR A 379 10.39 27.44 2.77
C THR A 379 9.25 26.66 3.42
N THR A 380 8.55 25.85 2.63
CA THR A 380 7.46 24.99 3.13
C THR A 380 7.51 23.62 2.47
N GLY A 381 7.65 22.56 3.27
CA GLY A 381 7.54 21.18 2.79
C GLY A 381 6.13 20.83 2.32
N GLY A 382 6.02 19.84 1.43
CA GLY A 382 4.75 19.24 1.05
C GLY A 382 4.23 18.31 2.14
N ALA A 383 2.91 18.26 2.34
CA ALA A 383 2.28 17.31 3.26
C ALA A 383 2.41 15.87 2.72
N GLY A 384 2.55 14.88 3.60
CA GLY A 384 2.44 13.48 3.20
C GLY A 384 1.02 13.15 2.73
N GLY A 385 0.90 12.15 1.86
CA GLY A 385 -0.37 11.61 1.41
C GLY A 385 -1.05 10.80 2.52
N ALA A 386 -2.39 10.76 2.50
CA ALA A 386 -3.14 9.90 3.41
C ALA A 386 -2.89 8.42 3.11
N GLY A 387 -2.85 7.56 4.14
CA GLY A 387 -2.89 6.12 3.91
C GLY A 387 -4.26 5.67 3.38
N GLY A 388 -4.29 4.55 2.67
CA GLY A 388 -5.52 3.89 2.25
C GLY A 388 -6.24 3.24 3.43
N GLU A 389 -7.53 2.97 3.27
CA GLU A 389 -8.32 2.28 4.29
C GLU A 389 -7.92 0.81 4.40
N GLY A 390 -8.01 0.24 5.60
CA GLY A 390 -7.85 -1.20 5.76
C GLY A 390 -9.01 -1.98 5.16
N GLY A 391 -8.74 -3.21 4.71
CA GLY A 391 -9.75 -4.15 4.25
C GLY A 391 -10.57 -4.71 5.40
N GLN A 392 -11.82 -5.10 5.10
CA GLN A 392 -12.70 -5.72 6.09
C GLN A 392 -12.22 -7.13 6.45
N ALA A 393 -12.44 -7.54 7.69
CA ALA A 393 -12.22 -8.93 8.10
C ALA A 393 -13.16 -9.90 7.39
N GLY A 394 -12.73 -11.15 7.24
CA GLY A 394 -13.63 -12.23 6.85
C GLY A 394 -14.60 -12.62 7.96
N THR A 395 -15.60 -13.43 7.62
CA THR A 395 -16.54 -13.98 8.60
C THR A 395 -16.06 -15.34 9.13
N PRO A 396 -16.27 -15.67 10.42
CA PRO A 396 -15.88 -16.97 10.95
C PRO A 396 -16.71 -18.11 10.39
N GLY A 397 -16.09 -19.29 10.32
CA GLY A 397 -16.80 -20.54 10.08
C GLY A 397 -17.70 -20.92 11.25
N THR A 398 -18.88 -21.46 10.94
CA THR A 398 -19.82 -22.01 11.93
C THR A 398 -19.50 -23.47 12.20
N GLY A 399 -19.61 -23.93 13.46
CA GLY A 399 -19.68 -25.36 13.76
C GLY A 399 -21.01 -25.96 13.26
N SER A 400 -21.05 -27.26 12.97
CA SER A 400 -22.22 -27.92 12.34
C SER A 400 -23.49 -27.92 13.20
N THR A 401 -23.40 -28.11 14.53
CA THR A 401 -24.52 -27.85 15.47
C THR A 401 -24.15 -27.64 16.95
N THR A 402 -22.98 -28.10 17.42
CA THR A 402 -22.54 -28.00 18.84
C THR A 402 -21.13 -27.44 19.02
N GLY A 403 -20.40 -27.24 17.92
CA GLY A 403 -19.03 -26.70 17.93
C GLY A 403 -18.99 -25.19 18.14
N SER A 404 -17.91 -24.69 18.77
CA SER A 404 -17.66 -23.25 18.86
C SER A 404 -17.52 -22.65 17.46
N THR A 405 -18.23 -21.56 17.18
CA THR A 405 -17.93 -20.66 16.04
C THR A 405 -16.47 -20.22 16.10
N GLY A 406 -15.81 -20.15 14.95
CA GLY A 406 -14.48 -19.56 14.86
C GLY A 406 -14.46 -18.10 15.34
N SER A 407 -13.27 -17.56 15.61
CA SER A 407 -13.12 -16.14 15.93
C SER A 407 -13.23 -15.26 14.68
N THR A 408 -13.88 -14.10 14.79
CA THR A 408 -13.86 -13.06 13.75
C THR A 408 -12.44 -12.55 13.57
N GLY A 409 -12.02 -12.41 12.31
CA GLY A 409 -10.76 -11.79 11.96
C GLY A 409 -10.77 -10.31 12.38
N ALA A 410 -9.60 -9.73 12.58
CA ALA A 410 -9.50 -8.30 12.79
C ALA A 410 -9.71 -7.57 11.46
N THR A 411 -10.45 -6.45 11.49
CA THR A 411 -10.46 -5.49 10.36
C THR A 411 -9.05 -4.97 10.17
N GLY A 412 -8.61 -4.88 8.91
CA GLY A 412 -7.31 -4.31 8.58
C GLY A 412 -7.21 -2.88 9.09
N SER A 413 -6.02 -2.50 9.57
CA SER A 413 -5.77 -1.11 9.95
C SER A 413 -5.68 -0.22 8.72
N THR A 414 -6.17 1.02 8.81
CA THR A 414 -5.84 2.09 7.84
C THR A 414 -4.32 2.23 7.73
N GLY A 415 -3.83 2.37 6.51
CA GLY A 415 -2.41 2.62 6.25
C GLY A 415 -1.95 3.91 6.93
N SER A 416 -0.69 3.97 7.33
CA SER A 416 -0.14 5.20 7.89
C SER A 416 -0.13 6.30 6.84
N THR A 417 -0.50 7.53 7.23
CA THR A 417 -0.21 8.73 6.44
C THR A 417 1.29 8.82 6.20
N GLY A 418 1.70 9.20 4.98
CA GLY A 418 3.09 9.52 4.69
C GLY A 418 3.58 10.65 5.58
N SER A 419 4.86 10.67 5.88
CA SER A 419 5.46 11.81 6.57
C SER A 419 5.48 13.05 5.69
N THR A 420 5.37 14.21 6.32
CA THR A 420 5.55 15.51 5.67
C THR A 420 6.99 15.61 5.17
N GLY A 421 7.17 16.14 3.95
CA GLY A 421 8.49 16.41 3.41
C GLY A 421 9.24 17.45 4.24
N ALA A 422 10.57 17.31 4.32
CA ALA A 422 11.41 18.25 5.06
C ALA A 422 11.27 19.69 4.52
N GLN A 423 11.36 20.68 5.42
CA GLN A 423 11.56 22.07 5.01
C GLN A 423 13.02 22.21 4.55
N GLY A 424 13.22 22.60 3.28
CA GLY A 424 14.53 22.83 2.68
C GLY A 424 15.19 24.13 3.13
#